data_AF-A0A1Z9T8J4-F1
#
_entry.id   AF-A0A1Z9T8J4-F1
#
_cell.length_a   1.000
_cell.length_b   1.000
_cell.length_c   1.000
_cell.angle_alpha   90.00
_cell.angle_beta   90.00
_cell.angle_gamma   90.00
#
_symmetry.space_group_name_H-M   'P 1'
#
loop_
_entity.id
_entity.type
_entity.pdbx_description
1 polymer ?
#
loop_
_entity_poly.entity_id
_entity_poly.type
_entity_poly.pdbx_seq_one_letter_code
_entity_poly.pdbx_strand_id
1 'polypeptide(L)' 'MLGFLQWVIGWIQVIPWLVMSASIIAACTDTPKDDKIVGKMYKILDWFAINVGKAKQSAKES' A
#
# COMPACT_ATOMS: atom_id res chain seq x y z
N MET A 1 31.25 -5.49 16.10
CA MET A 1 30.18 -6.43 15.69
C MET A 1 28.90 -6.23 16.51
N LEU A 2 28.98 -6.22 17.85
CA LEU A 2 27.81 -6.06 18.73
C LEU A 2 27.02 -4.75 18.50
N GLY A 3 27.70 -3.62 18.27
CA GLY A 3 27.02 -2.32 18.02
C GLY A 3 26.18 -2.28 16.73
N PHE A 4 26.62 -2.94 15.66
CA PHE A 4 25.85 -3.05 14.42
C PHE A 4 24.56 -3.86 14.63
N LEU A 5 24.65 -4.96 15.37
CA LEU A 5 23.47 -5.78 15.70
C LEU A 5 22.47 -5.01 16.55
N GLN A 6 22.92 -4.24 17.54
CA GLN A 6 22.05 -3.38 18.36
C GLN A 6 21.33 -2.32 17.51
N TRP A 7 22.04 -1.72 16.55
CA TRP A 7 21.44 -0.75 15.63
C TRP A 7 20.32 -1.38 14.77
N VAL A 8 20.56 -2.55 14.19
CA VAL A 8 19.53 -3.27 13.40
C VAL A 8 18.33 -3.67 14.28
N ILE A 9 18.59 -4.23 15.46
CA ILE A 9 17.54 -4.66 16.39
C ILE A 9 16.69 -3.46 16.85
N GLY A 10 17.29 -2.30 17.11
CA GLY A 10 16.56 -1.09 17.48
C GLY A 10 15.55 -0.66 16.41
N TRP A 11 15.92 -0.70 15.14
CA TRP A 11 14.99 -0.41 14.05
C TRP A 11 13.87 -1.45 13.93
N ILE A 12 14.21 -2.74 14.04
CA ILE A 12 13.23 -3.83 14.01
C ILE A 12 12.19 -3.69 15.14
N GLN A 13 12.57 -3.12 16.29
CA GLN A 13 11.64 -2.88 17.38
C GLN A 13 10.75 -1.66 17.15
N VAL A 14 11.28 -0.55 16.62
CA VAL A 14 10.52 0.71 16.47
C VAL A 14 9.56 0.69 15.29
N ILE A 15 9.92 0.07 14.17
CA ILE A 15 9.12 0.05 12.94
C ILE A 15 7.72 -0.57 13.17
N PRO A 16 7.58 -1.75 13.81
CA PRO A 16 6.28 -2.35 14.08
C PRO A 16 5.39 -1.50 14.98
N TRP A 17 5.95 -0.80 15.96
CA TRP A 17 5.19 0.12 16.81
C TRP A 17 4.61 1.28 16.00
N LEU A 18 5.39 1.84 15.08
CA LEU A 18 4.95 2.87 14.14
C LEU A 18 3.80 2.35 13.26
N VAL A 19 3.97 1.18 12.64
CA VAL A 19 2.94 0.57 11.78
C VAL A 19 1.68 0.22 12.58
N MET A 20 1.80 -0.37 13.77
CA MET A 20 0.65 -0.65 14.64
C MET A 20 -0.10 0.62 15.01
N SER A 21 0.60 1.69 15.39
CA SER A 21 -0.05 2.96 15.74
C SER A 21 -0.82 3.55 14.57
N ALA A 22 -0.24 3.53 13.37
CA ALA A 22 -0.91 3.98 12.15
C ALA A 22 -2.13 3.10 11.82
N SER A 23 -2.00 1.78 11.95
CA SER A 23 -3.10 0.82 11.71
C SER A 23 -4.24 0.99 12.70
N ILE A 24 -3.96 1.27 13.98
CA ILE A 24 -4.99 1.55 14.97
C ILE A 24 -5.75 2.82 14.60
N ILE A 25 -5.05 3.90 14.21
CA ILE A 25 -5.67 5.15 13.80
C ILE A 25 -6.52 4.94 12.53
N ALA A 26 -6.01 4.19 11.57
CA ALA A 26 -6.73 3.83 10.34
C ALA A 26 -7.94 2.92 10.60
N ALA A 27 -7.91 2.08 11.64
CA ALA A 27 -9.06 1.25 12.03
C ALA A 27 -10.12 2.03 12.82
N CYS A 28 -9.69 3.02 13.62
CA CYS A 28 -10.59 3.88 14.39
C CYS A 28 -11.20 5.02 13.55
N THR A 29 -10.63 5.30 12.38
CA THR A 29 -11.16 6.29 11.43
C THR A 29 -11.80 5.54 10.28
N ASP A 30 -13.09 5.78 10.01
CA ASP A 30 -13.71 5.26 8.78
C ASP A 30 -12.96 5.86 7.58
N THR A 31 -12.05 5.11 6.98
CA THR A 31 -11.31 5.54 5.80
C THR A 31 -12.32 5.72 4.66
N PRO A 32 -12.61 6.95 4.22
CA PRO A 32 -13.53 7.15 3.12
C PRO A 32 -12.87 6.56 1.88
N LYS A 33 -13.43 5.46 1.36
CA LYS A 33 -13.02 4.72 0.17
C LYS A 33 -11.90 5.41 -0.63
N ASP A 34 -10.67 5.00 -0.34
CA ASP A 34 -9.47 5.34 -1.12
C ASP A 34 -9.58 4.96 -2.61
N ASP A 35 -10.65 4.27 -3.00
CA ASP A 35 -11.06 3.96 -4.37
C ASP A 35 -10.93 5.14 -5.34
N LYS A 36 -11.19 6.38 -4.89
CA LYS A 36 -11.09 7.55 -5.79
C LYS A 36 -9.65 7.99 -6.06
N ILE A 37 -8.76 7.91 -5.07
CA ILE A 37 -7.38 8.38 -5.17
C ILE A 37 -6.49 7.25 -5.71
N VAL A 38 -6.58 6.06 -5.12
CA VAL A 38 -5.91 4.84 -5.59
C VAL A 38 -6.40 4.45 -6.98
N GLY A 39 -7.70 4.59 -7.27
CA GLY A 39 -8.25 4.37 -8.61
C GLY A 39 -7.77 5.40 -9.64
N LYS A 40 -7.50 6.66 -9.23
CA LYS A 40 -6.89 7.66 -10.11
C LYS A 40 -5.41 7.35 -10.37
N MET A 41 -4.68 6.93 -9.34
CA MET A 41 -3.30 6.46 -9.45
C MET A 41 -3.19 5.24 -10.38
N TYR A 42 -4.09 4.26 -10.23
CA TYR A 42 -4.20 3.11 -11.13
C TYR A 42 -4.50 3.51 -12.56
N LYS A 43 -5.40 4.48 -12.81
CA LYS A 43 -5.66 4.98 -14.17
C LYS A 43 -4.46 5.68 -14.79
N ILE A 44 -3.67 6.39 -13.98
CA ILE A 44 -2.41 7.01 -14.44
C ILE A 44 -1.40 5.90 -14.78
N LEU A 45 -1.26 4.88 -13.92
CA LEU A 45 -0.43 3.70 -14.19
C LEU A 45 -0.89 2.94 -15.45
N ASP A 46 -2.20 2.78 -15.66
CA ASP A 46 -2.81 2.14 -16.82
C ASP A 46 -2.58 2.95 -18.11
N TRP A 47 -2.49 4.29 -17.99
CA TRP A 47 -2.17 5.19 -19.09
C TRP A 47 -0.67 5.20 -19.43
N PHE A 48 0.21 5.07 -18.44
CA PHE A 48 1.63 4.77 -18.66
C PHE A 48 1.84 3.38 -19.25
N ALA A 49 0.90 2.46 -19.04
CA ALA A 49 0.91 1.11 -19.60
C ALA A 49 0.37 1.01 -21.04
N ILE A 50 0.37 2.10 -21.83
CA ILE A 50 -0.04 2.11 -23.25
C ILE A 50 0.60 0.91 -23.99
N ASN A 51 -0.29 -0.06 -24.28
CA ASN A 51 -0.13 -1.35 -24.97
C ASN A 51 0.42 -2.56 -24.18
N VAL A 52 -0.49 -3.29 -23.53
CA VAL A 52 -1.06 -4.52 -24.16
C VAL A 52 -2.58 -4.48 -24.00
N GLY A 53 -3.26 -4.03 -25.06
CA GLY A 53 -4.72 -3.99 -25.11
C GLY A 53 -5.36 -5.36 -24.85
N LYS A 54 -6.51 -5.32 -24.14
CA LYS A 54 -7.52 -6.38 -23.94
C LYS A 54 -7.63 -7.13 -22.60
N ALA A 55 -6.83 -6.87 -21.57
CA ALA A 55 -6.94 -7.70 -20.35
C ALA A 55 -8.20 -7.48 -19.49
N LYS A 56 -9.02 -6.43 -19.71
CA LYS A 56 -10.14 -6.09 -18.81
C LYS A 56 -11.55 -6.26 -19.37
N GLN A 57 -11.73 -6.85 -20.56
CA GLN A 57 -13.07 -7.13 -21.11
C GLN A 57 -13.71 -8.42 -20.55
N SER A 58 -12.96 -9.30 -19.86
CA SER A 58 -13.49 -10.62 -19.45
C SER A 58 -13.91 -10.72 -17.97
N ALA A 59 -13.86 -9.65 -17.18
CA ALA A 59 -14.21 -9.70 -15.75
C ALA A 59 -15.63 -9.17 -15.43
N LYS A 60 -16.50 -9.01 -16.44
CA LYS A 60 -17.89 -8.57 -16.25
C LYS A 60 -18.94 -9.43 -16.94
N GLU A 61 -18.61 -10.66 -17.32
CA GLU A 61 -19.60 -11.69 -17.69
C GLU A 61 -19.13 -13.07 -17.19
N SER A 62 -19.53 -13.39 -15.96
CA SER A 62 -19.86 -14.73 -15.45
C SER A 62 -20.37 -14.60 -14.02
#